data_AF-A0A349JAT8-F1
#
_entry.id   AF-A0A349JAT8-F1
#
_cell.length_a   1.000
_cell.length_b   1.000
_cell.length_c   1.000
_cell.angle_alpha   90.00
_cell.angle_beta   90.00
_cell.angle_gamma   90.00
#
_symmetry.space_group_name_H-M   'P 1'
#
loop_
_entity.id
_entity.type
_entity.pdbx_description
1 polymer ?
#
loop_
_entity_poly.entity_id
_entity_poly.type
_entity_poly.pdbx_seq_one_letter_code
_entity_poly.pdbx_strand_id
1 'polypeptide(L)' 'MATNRARWSPRSQEILTRALRDPSFLDDMRSRGIAASQLILWAKEHDVPITMRGQMRGLLEDWVHAHPSASAGLPS' A
#
# COMPACT_ATOMS: atom_id res chain seq x y z
N MET A 1 -8.62 -22.66 9.84
CA MET A 1 -8.23 -22.22 8.48
C MET A 1 -7.27 -21.06 8.64
N ALA A 2 -6.02 -21.20 8.20
CA ALA A 2 -5.08 -20.07 8.23
C ALA A 2 -5.63 -18.99 7.29
N THR A 3 -5.86 -17.78 7.81
CA THR A 3 -6.24 -16.65 6.98
C THR A 3 -5.07 -16.38 6.03
N ASN A 4 -5.28 -16.56 4.73
CA ASN A 4 -4.26 -16.32 3.68
C ASN A 4 -4.00 -14.81 3.46
N ARG A 5 -4.10 -14.04 4.54
CA ARG A 5 -4.07 -12.59 4.61
C ARG A 5 -3.14 -12.19 5.74
N ALA A 6 -2.37 -11.15 5.50
CA ALA A 6 -1.50 -10.56 6.49
C ALA A 6 -1.86 -9.10 6.70
N ARG A 7 -1.91 -8.73 7.98
CA ARG A 7 -2.22 -7.37 8.39
C ARG A 7 -1.09 -6.41 8.03
N TRP A 8 -1.45 -5.25 7.52
CA TRP A 8 -0.54 -4.13 7.37
C TRP A 8 -0.01 -3.68 8.73
N SER A 9 1.23 -3.17 8.74
CA SER A 9 1.66 -2.34 9.86
C SER A 9 0.85 -1.03 9.86
N PRO A 10 0.64 -0.36 11.01
CA PRO A 10 -0.02 0.94 11.05
C PRO A 10 0.61 1.95 10.09
N ARG A 11 1.94 1.94 9.99
CA ARG A 11 2.69 2.78 9.05
C ARG A 11 2.37 2.46 7.59
N SER A 12 2.45 1.20 7.18
CA SER A 12 2.13 0.79 5.80
C SER A 12 0.69 1.11 5.42
N GLN A 13 -0.23 1.00 6.38
CA GLN A 13 -1.63 1.35 6.18
C GLN A 13 -1.81 2.84 5.87
N GLU A 14 -1.16 3.69 6.66
CA GLU A 14 -1.22 5.13 6.49
C GLU A 14 -0.55 5.56 5.18
N ILE A 15 0.59 4.96 4.83
CA ILE A 15 1.25 5.18 3.54
C ILE A 15 0.32 4.79 2.39
N LEU A 16 -0.29 3.61 2.43
CA LEU A 16 -1.22 3.16 1.39
C LEU A 16 -2.41 4.12 1.26
N THR A 17 -2.94 4.60 2.38
CA THR A 17 -4.06 5.56 2.40
C THR A 17 -3.70 6.91 1.77
N ARG A 18 -2.47 7.37 1.99
CA ARG A 18 -1.92 8.59 1.37
C ARG A 18 -1.65 8.37 -0.13
N ALA A 19 -1.03 7.24 -0.48
CA ALA A 19 -0.70 6.86 -1.85
C ALA A 19 -1.96 6.73 -2.73
N LEU A 20 -3.08 6.26 -2.17
CA LEU A 20 -4.37 6.22 -2.86
C LEU A 20 -4.91 7.59 -3.31
N ARG A 21 -4.39 8.70 -2.77
CA ARG A 21 -4.74 10.07 -3.19
C ARG A 21 -3.85 10.60 -4.30
N ASP A 22 -2.78 9.88 -4.62
CA ASP A 22 -1.81 10.25 -5.64
C ASP A 22 -2.14 9.56 -6.98
N PRO A 23 -2.51 10.32 -8.03
CA PRO A 23 -2.79 9.75 -9.34
C PRO A 23 -1.60 9.02 -9.95
N SER A 24 -0.36 9.44 -9.66
CA SER A 24 0.85 8.81 -10.20
C SER A 24 1.07 7.42 -9.61
N PHE A 25 0.78 7.24 -8.32
CA PHE A 25 0.79 5.93 -7.67
C PHE A 25 -0.27 5.01 -8.28
N LEU A 26 -1.49 5.50 -8.48
CA LEU A 26 -2.57 4.70 -9.06
C LEU A 26 -2.25 4.26 -10.50
N ASP A 27 -1.60 5.12 -11.28
CA ASP A 27 -1.16 4.79 -12.65
C ASP A 27 -0.04 3.74 -12.65
N ASP A 28 0.98 3.89 -11.80
CA ASP A 28 2.04 2.90 -11.63
C ASP A 28 1.48 1.54 -11.19
N MET A 29 0.55 1.51 -10.23
CA MET A 29 -0.10 0.28 -9.79
C MET A 29 -0.92 -0.37 -10.92
N ARG A 30 -1.63 0.42 -11.71
CA ARG A 30 -2.37 -0.07 -12.88
C ARG A 30 -1.42 -0.68 -13.92
N SER A 31 -0.28 -0.05 -14.20
CA SER A 31 0.73 -0.58 -15.14
C SER A 31 1.28 -1.94 -14.70
N ARG A 32 1.26 -2.22 -13.38
CA ARG A 32 1.66 -3.48 -12.75
C ARG A 32 0.52 -4.48 -12.59
N GLY A 33 -0.67 -4.17 -13.13
CA GLY A 33 -1.86 -5.04 -13.08
C GLY A 33 -2.61 -5.03 -11.75
N ILE A 34 -2.36 -4.04 -10.87
CA ILE A 34 -3.03 -3.90 -9.58
C ILE A 34 -4.14 -2.85 -9.71
N ALA A 35 -5.39 -3.27 -9.53
CA ALA A 35 -6.53 -2.38 -9.68
C ALA A 35 -6.67 -1.45 -8.46
N ALA A 36 -7.08 -0.20 -8.71
CA ALA A 36 -7.38 0.77 -7.65
C ALA A 36 -8.42 0.25 -6.64
N SER A 37 -9.41 -0.53 -7.10
CA SER A 37 -10.41 -1.16 -6.23
C SER A 37 -9.80 -2.16 -5.24
N GLN A 38 -8.74 -2.88 -5.62
CA GLN A 38 -8.02 -3.79 -4.72
C GLN A 38 -7.23 -3.01 -3.67
N LEU A 39 -6.53 -1.94 -4.09
CA LEU A 39 -5.80 -1.06 -3.17
C LEU A 39 -6.74 -0.42 -2.14
N ILE A 40 -7.90 0.07 -2.59
CA ILE A 40 -8.96 0.62 -1.71
C ILE A 40 -9.46 -0.46 -0.74
N LEU A 41 -9.64 -1.69 -1.20
CA LEU A 41 -10.06 -2.79 -0.33
C LEU A 41 -9.01 -3.06 0.75
N TRP A 42 -7.73 -3.17 0.41
CA TRP A 42 -6.66 -3.40 1.38
C TRP A 42 -6.49 -2.23 2.36
N ALA A 43 -6.72 -0.99 1.89
CA ALA A 43 -6.76 0.19 2.75
C ALA A 43 -7.96 0.24 3.70
N LYS A 44 -9.07 -0.46 3.39
CA LYS A 44 -10.24 -0.56 4.27
C LYS A 44 -10.17 -1.74 5.22
N GLU A 45 -9.72 -2.89 4.73
CA GLU A 45 -9.69 -4.15 5.50
C GLU A 45 -8.42 -4.29 6.34
N HIS A 46 -7.41 -3.44 6.13
CA HIS A 46 -6.10 -3.50 6.78
C HIS A 46 -5.31 -4.79 6.48
N ASP A 47 -5.80 -5.61 5.55
CA ASP A 47 -5.26 -6.91 5.20
C ASP A 47 -4.93 -6.98 3.72
N VAL A 48 -3.81 -7.64 3.41
CA VAL A 48 -3.37 -7.95 2.04
C VAL A 48 -3.09 -9.45 1.93
N PRO A 49 -3.32 -10.08 0.76
CA PRO A 49 -2.90 -11.46 0.56
C PRO A 49 -1.42 -11.65 0.90
N ILE A 50 -1.09 -12.73 1.62
CA ILE A 50 0.29 -12.98 2.09
C ILE A 50 1.28 -12.97 0.92
N THR A 51 0.88 -13.55 -0.21
CA THR A 51 1.66 -13.62 -1.44
C THR A 51 1.96 -12.25 -2.05
N MET A 52 1.08 -11.27 -1.86
CA MET A 52 1.24 -9.91 -2.40
C MET A 52 1.85 -8.93 -1.39
N ARG A 53 1.88 -9.28 -0.09
CA ARG A 53 2.36 -8.38 0.97
C ARG A 53 3.77 -7.88 0.73
N GLY A 54 4.70 -8.76 0.37
CA GLY A 54 6.11 -8.40 0.14
C GLY A 54 6.27 -7.42 -1.01
N GLN A 55 5.64 -7.73 -2.14
CA GLN A 55 5.63 -6.87 -3.32
C GLN A 55 5.02 -5.50 -3.00
N MET A 56 3.82 -5.48 -2.41
CA MET A 56 3.15 -4.23 -2.06
C MET A 56 3.92 -3.40 -1.05
N ARG A 57 4.63 -4.03 -0.09
CA ARG A 57 5.49 -3.29 0.83
C ARG A 57 6.61 -2.56 0.09
N GLY A 58 7.30 -3.23 -0.84
CA GLY A 58 8.34 -2.62 -1.66
C GLY A 58 7.80 -1.44 -2.48
N LEU A 59 6.64 -1.61 -3.12
CA LEU A 59 6.01 -0.54 -3.91
C LEU A 59 5.63 0.69 -3.07
N LEU A 60 5.17 0.49 -1.84
CA LEU A 60 4.89 1.58 -0.91
C LEU A 60 6.19 2.25 -0.40
N GLU A 61 7.25 1.48 -0.18
CA GLU A 61 8.58 1.99 0.18
C GLU A 61 9.16 2.84 -0.96
N ASP A 62 9.10 2.34 -2.20
CA ASP A 62 9.53 3.06 -3.40
C ASP A 62 8.75 4.37 -3.59
N TRP A 63 7.42 4.31 -3.44
CA TRP A 63 6.57 5.50 -3.53
C TRP A 63 6.92 6.53 -2.45
N VAL A 64 7.19 6.10 -1.22
CA VAL A 64 7.65 6.97 -0.12
C VAL A 64 9.02 7.58 -0.41
N HIS A 65 9.95 6.82 -0.99
CA HIS A 65 11.25 7.34 -1.39
C HIS A 65 11.11 8.44 -2.47
N ALA A 66 10.17 8.28 -3.40
CA ALA A 66 9.83 9.30 -4.38
C ALA A 66 9.04 10.49 -3.79
N HIS A 67 8.31 10.27 -2.68
CA HIS A 67 7.48 11.28 -2.01
C HIS A 67 7.83 11.39 -0.52
N PRO A 68 8.97 12.01 -0.16
CA PRO A 68 9.45 12.06 1.22
C PRO A 68 8.43 12.66 2.20
N SER A 69 7.66 13.65 1.73
CA SER A 69 6.58 14.29 2.49
C SER A 69 5.46 13.34 2.90
N ALA A 70 5.25 12.24 2.18
CA ALA A 70 4.23 11.25 2.50
C ALA A 70 4.57 10.43 3.74
N SER A 71 5.85 10.30 4.08
CA SER A 71 6.32 9.65 5.31
C SER A 71 6.50 10.59 6.50
N ALA A 72 6.44 11.91 6.26
CA ALA A 72 6.56 12.89 7.31
C ALA A 72 5.43 12.75 8.33
N GLY A 73 5.79 12.66 9.61
CA GLY A 73 4.86 12.53 10.74
C GLY A 73 4.28 11.13 10.96
N LEU A 74 4.79 10.09 10.29
CA LEU A 74 4.40 8.71 10.59
C LEU A 74 5.18 8.15 11.79
N PRO A 75 4.52 7.44 12.72
CA PRO A 75 5.24 6.74 13.78
C PRO A 75 6.15 5.66 13.17
N SER A 76 7.34 5.51 13.76
CA SER A 76 8.34 4.52 13.34
C SER A 76 7.93 3.10 13.71
#